data_AF-A0A7X9HQI3-F1
#
_entry.id   AF-A0A7X9HQI3-F1
#
_cell.length_a   1.000
_cell.length_b   1.000
_cell.length_c   1.000
_cell.angle_alpha   90.00
_cell.angle_beta   90.00
_cell.angle_gamma   90.00
#
_symmetry.space_group_name_H-M   'P 1'
#
loop_
_entity.id
_entity.type
_entity.pdbx_description
1 polymer ?
#
loop_
_entity_poly.entity_id
_entity_poly.type
_entity_poly.pdbx_seq_one_letter_code
_entity_poly.pdbx_strand_id
1 'polypeptide(L)' 'MIFSPLRRSYFLLIIFLLAFQSITAQQKSIKAVKVNDTPVIDGLLNDAVWQKGIPISDFWQQEPVPGNNP' A
#
# COMPACT_ATOMS: atom_id res chain seq x y z
N MET A 1 -16.41 -42.82 17.02
CA MET A 1 -15.33 -42.05 16.36
C MET A 1 -14.93 -40.91 17.31
N ILE A 2 -14.02 -41.20 18.25
CA ILE A 2 -13.68 -40.29 19.36
C ILE A 2 -12.45 -39.49 18.94
N PHE A 3 -12.63 -38.20 18.65
CA PHE A 3 -11.51 -37.29 18.41
C PHE A 3 -10.75 -37.10 19.72
N SER A 4 -9.48 -37.52 19.77
CA SER A 4 -8.64 -37.38 20.96
C SER A 4 -8.46 -35.89 21.32
N PRO A 5 -8.55 -35.52 22.62
CA PRO A 5 -8.52 -34.12 23.05
C PRO A 5 -7.20 -33.43 22.68
N LEU A 6 -6.08 -34.17 22.63
CA LEU A 6 -4.79 -33.65 22.19
C LEU A 6 -4.84 -33.14 20.74
N ARG A 7 -5.48 -33.88 19.81
CA ARG A 7 -5.58 -33.47 18.40
C ARG A 7 -6.45 -32.23 18.21
N ARG A 8 -7.47 -32.07 19.07
CA ARG A 8 -8.33 -30.89 19.12
C ARG A 8 -7.57 -29.66 19.63
N SER A 9 -6.69 -29.81 20.62
CA SER A 9 -5.87 -28.70 21.13
C SER A 9 -4.88 -28.18 20.08
N TYR A 10 -4.21 -29.07 19.33
CA TYR A 10 -3.33 -28.64 18.23
C TYR A 10 -4.10 -27.93 17.12
N PHE A 11 -5.30 -28.41 16.80
CA PHE A 11 -6.16 -27.76 15.81
C PHE A 11 -6.57 -26.34 16.23
N LEU A 12 -6.94 -26.15 17.51
CA LEU A 12 -7.25 -24.83 18.05
C LEU A 12 -6.02 -23.91 18.09
N LEU A 13 -4.84 -24.44 18.40
CA LEU A 13 -3.58 -23.69 18.36
C LEU A 13 -3.26 -23.19 16.95
N ILE A 14 -3.43 -24.04 15.93
CA ILE A 14 -3.19 -23.67 14.53
C ILE A 14 -4.17 -22.57 14.09
N ILE A 15 -5.45 -22.67 14.44
CA ILE A 15 -6.45 -21.63 14.15
C ILE A 15 -6.07 -20.30 14.83
N PHE A 16 -5.64 -20.36 16.11
CA PHE A 16 -5.20 -19.18 16.84
C PHE A 16 -4.00 -18.50 16.17
N LEU A 17 -3.00 -19.26 15.71
CA LEU A 17 -1.82 -18.71 15.02
C LEU A 17 -2.14 -18.10 13.64
N LEU A 18 -3.15 -18.61 12.94
CA LEU A 18 -3.60 -18.07 11.64
C LEU A 18 -4.46 -16.81 11.79
N ALA A 19 -5.11 -16.62 12.94
CA ALA A 19 -5.98 -15.45 13.19
C ALA A 19 -5.21 -14.12 13.36
N PHE A 20 -3.90 -14.17 13.59
CA PHE A 20 -3.05 -12.98 13.76
C PHE A 20 -2.25 -12.61 12.51
N GLN A 21 -2.52 -13.21 11.36
CA GLN A 21 -1.85 -12.80 10.12
C GLN A 21 -2.35 -11.40 9.73
N SER A 22 -1.47 -10.41 9.84
CA SER A 22 -1.75 -9.03 9.43
C SER A 22 -2.05 -8.99 7.93
N ILE A 23 -3.26 -8.57 7.56
CA ILE A 23 -3.63 -8.29 6.17
C ILE A 23 -2.91 -7.01 5.75
N THR A 24 -1.75 -7.12 5.11
CA THR A 24 -0.95 -5.98 4.64
C THR A 24 -1.34 -5.47 3.24
N ALA A 25 -2.45 -5.93 2.68
CA ALA A 25 -2.95 -5.48 1.37
C ALA A 25 -3.90 -4.28 1.47
N GLN A 26 -3.50 -3.21 2.16
CA GLN A 26 -4.29 -1.97 2.16
C GLN A 26 -4.12 -1.22 0.83
N GLN A 27 -5.23 -0.82 0.22
CA GLN A 27 -5.22 0.02 -0.96
C GLN A 27 -4.62 1.38 -0.61
N LYS A 28 -3.49 1.73 -1.23
CA LYS A 28 -2.91 3.07 -1.11
C LYS A 28 -3.88 4.09 -1.70
N SER A 29 -4.17 5.15 -0.96
CA SER A 29 -5.05 6.23 -1.37
C SER A 29 -4.41 7.58 -1.06
N ILE A 30 -4.51 8.52 -2.00
CA ILE A 30 -4.00 9.87 -1.87
C ILE A 30 -5.11 10.88 -2.16
N LYS A 31 -5.01 12.08 -1.58
CA LYS A 31 -5.97 13.16 -1.79
C LYS A 31 -5.36 14.24 -2.67
N ALA A 32 -6.07 14.63 -3.71
CA ALA A 32 -5.75 15.84 -4.46
C ALA A 32 -6.20 17.08 -3.68
N VAL A 33 -5.36 18.11 -3.64
CA VAL A 33 -5.69 19.40 -3.04
C VAL A 33 -6.01 20.38 -4.16
N LYS A 34 -7.23 20.94 -4.16
CA LYS A 34 -7.58 22.03 -5.07
C LYS A 34 -6.83 23.30 -4.63
N VAL A 35 -6.14 23.93 -5.57
CA VAL A 35 -5.49 25.23 -5.38
C VAL A 35 -6.11 26.27 -6.32
N ASN A 36 -6.15 27.53 -5.89
CA ASN A 36 -6.64 28.63 -6.72
C ASN A 36 -5.50 29.40 -7.40
N ASP A 37 -4.28 29.29 -6.86
CA ASP A 37 -3.09 29.90 -7.44
C ASP A 37 -2.56 29.03 -8.58
N THR A 38 -2.21 29.66 -9.70
CA THR A 38 -1.69 28.97 -10.88
C THR A 38 -0.15 28.94 -10.81
N PRO A 39 0.50 27.76 -10.81
CA PRO A 39 1.95 27.69 -10.96
C PRO A 39 2.40 27.99 -12.40
N VAL A 40 3.65 28.41 -12.56
CA VAL A 40 4.34 28.42 -13.84
C VAL A 40 4.76 26.99 -14.18
N ILE A 41 4.49 26.56 -15.42
CA ILE A 41 4.85 25.22 -15.91
C ILE A 41 6.11 25.32 -16.76
N ASP A 42 7.25 25.56 -16.11
CA ASP A 42 8.58 25.69 -16.72
C ASP A 42 9.52 24.51 -16.38
N GLY A 43 9.03 23.53 -15.62
CA GLY A 43 9.81 22.38 -15.14
C GLY A 43 10.51 22.60 -13.81
N LEU A 44 10.40 23.79 -13.21
CA LEU A 44 10.90 24.08 -11.87
C LEU A 44 9.77 23.92 -10.84
N LEU A 45 10.07 23.26 -9.71
CA LEU A 45 9.12 23.05 -8.61
C LEU A 45 9.37 24.03 -7.46
N ASN A 46 9.64 25.28 -7.79
CA ASN A 46 10.02 26.34 -6.84
C ASN A 46 8.86 27.27 -6.46
N ASP A 47 7.73 27.22 -7.18
CA ASP A 47 6.55 28.00 -6.82
C ASP A 47 5.97 27.57 -5.46
N ALA A 48 5.59 28.56 -4.65
CA ALA A 48 5.06 28.34 -3.31
C ALA A 48 3.80 27.47 -3.28
N VAL A 49 3.02 27.43 -4.37
CA VAL A 49 1.81 26.60 -4.48
C VAL A 49 2.11 25.10 -4.34
N TRP A 50 3.30 24.65 -4.72
CA TRP A 50 3.71 23.25 -4.60
C TRP A 50 3.80 22.78 -3.14
N GLN A 51 4.05 23.69 -2.20
CA GLN A 51 4.11 23.40 -0.77
C GLN A 51 2.72 23.15 -0.14
N LYS A 52 1.62 23.40 -0.88
CA LYS A 52 0.27 23.17 -0.39
C LYS A 52 -0.17 21.70 -0.48
N GLY A 53 0.51 20.89 -1.27
CA GLY A 53 0.27 19.46 -1.37
C GLY A 53 0.93 18.67 -0.24
N ILE A 54 0.45 17.46 0.05
CA ILE A 54 1.14 16.52 0.93
C ILE A 54 2.20 15.79 0.08
N PRO A 55 3.51 15.91 0.37
CA PRO A 55 4.54 15.19 -0.37
C PRO A 55 4.38 13.68 -0.18
N ILE A 56 4.53 12.93 -1.27
CA ILE A 56 4.51 11.47 -1.28
C ILE A 56 5.80 10.96 -1.94
N SER A 57 6.38 9.89 -1.40
CA SER A 57 7.71 9.39 -1.80
C SER A 57 7.74 7.90 -2.09
N ASP A 58 6.66 7.17 -1.82
CA ASP A 58 6.57 5.72 -1.90
C ASP A 58 6.03 5.22 -3.25
N PHE A 59 6.40 5.91 -4.33
CA PHE A 59 6.08 5.52 -5.69
C PHE A 59 6.81 4.24 -6.09
N TRP A 60 6.10 3.34 -6.75
CA TRP A 60 6.68 2.12 -7.32
C TRP A 60 6.91 2.37 -8.80
N GLN A 61 8.17 2.31 -9.24
CA GLN A 61 8.51 2.26 -10.65
C GLN A 61 8.67 0.79 -11.04
N GLN A 62 7.87 0.32 -11.98
CA GLN A 62 8.05 -0.99 -12.59
C GLN A 62 8.52 -0.78 -14.02
N GLU A 63 9.73 -1.25 -14.32
CA GLU A 63 10.24 -1.25 -15.68
C GLU A 63 9.74 -2.48 -16.43
N PRO A 64 9.39 -2.35 -17.72
CA PRO A 64 9.07 -3.51 -18.54
C PRO A 64 10.30 -4.40 -18.68
N VAL A 65 10.10 -5.72 -18.62
CA VAL A 65 11.18 -6.67 -18.92
C VAL A 65 11.44 -6.61 -20.43
N PRO A 66 12.68 -6.32 -20.88
CA PRO A 66 13.01 -6.28 -22.29
C PRO A 66 12.60 -7.56 -23.01
N GLY A 67 11.87 -7.43 -24.13
CA GLY A 67 11.44 -8.56 -24.95
C GLY A 67 10.13 -9.25 -24.52
N ASN A 68 9.48 -8.81 -23.44
CA ASN A 68 8.13 -9.25 -23.08
C ASN A 68 7.07 -8.32 -23.69
N ASN A 69 5.89 -8.86 -23.98
CA ASN A 69 4.72 -8.05 -24.32
C ASN A 69 4.30 -7.21 -23.10
N PRO A 70 3.81 -5.97 -23.32
CA PRO A 70 3.42 -5.05 -22.25
C PRO A 70 2.27 -5.58 -21.39
#